data_AF-A0A966I3F5-F1
#
_entry.id   AF-A0A966I3F5-F1
#
_cell.length_a   1.000
_cell.length_b   1.000
_cell.length_c   1.000
_cell.angle_alpha   90.00
_cell.angle_beta   90.00
_cell.angle_gamma   90.00
#
_symmetry.space_group_name_H-M   'P 1'
#
loop_
_entity.id
_entity.type
_entity.pdbx_description
1 polymer ?
#
loop_
_entity_poly.entity_id
_entity_poly.type
_entity_poly.pdbx_seq_one_letter_code
_entity_poly.pdbx_strand_id
1 'polypeptide(L)'
;MLAAVDKFRGTATAAEVAQAIAVACQSLGHDCVEMPLADGGEGTLQVLGGPNRTSQVEGPLGLPATAQWRLHDATAIIEMAQASGLQLVGGAEGNDAVLASTVGTGQLIDEALALGARRIIVCVGGSATTD
;
A
#
# COMPACT_ATOMS: atom_id res chain seq x y z
N MET A 1 -4.61 22.86 -14.49
CA MET A 1 -5.51 22.03 -13.64
C MET A 1 -4.67 21.07 -12.81
N LEU A 2 -5.18 20.60 -11.67
CA LEU A 2 -4.54 19.57 -10.85
C LEU A 2 -5.49 18.37 -10.75
N ALA A 3 -5.08 17.21 -11.25
CA ALA A 3 -5.81 15.96 -11.10
C ALA A 3 -5.34 15.26 -9.81
N ALA A 4 -5.83 15.75 -8.67
CA ALA A 4 -5.56 15.19 -7.35
C ALA A 4 -6.67 14.19 -6.96
N VAL A 5 -6.45 12.90 -7.26
CA VAL A 5 -7.50 11.87 -7.19
C VAL A 5 -7.02 10.61 -6.50
N ASP A 6 -7.92 9.95 -5.78
CA ASP A 6 -7.72 8.61 -5.23
C ASP A 6 -8.22 7.54 -6.21
N LYS A 7 -7.86 6.28 -5.95
CA LYS A 7 -8.25 5.10 -6.73
C LYS A 7 -9.76 4.87 -6.71
N PHE A 8 -10.25 4.26 -7.77
CA PHE A 8 -11.59 3.65 -7.77
C PHE A 8 -11.43 2.19 -7.37
N ARG A 9 -11.71 1.88 -6.11
CA ARG A 9 -11.47 0.54 -5.52
C ARG A 9 -12.06 -0.57 -6.39
N GLY A 10 -11.21 -1.52 -6.81
CA GLY A 10 -11.59 -2.66 -7.65
C GLY A 10 -11.85 -2.30 -9.13
N THR A 11 -11.54 -1.07 -9.57
CA THR A 11 -11.78 -0.61 -10.94
C THR A 11 -10.56 0.03 -11.57
N ALA A 12 -9.96 1.04 -10.94
CA ALA A 12 -8.83 1.78 -11.48
C ALA A 12 -7.91 2.31 -10.37
N THR A 13 -6.61 2.30 -10.63
CA THR A 13 -5.59 2.92 -9.76
C THR A 13 -5.70 4.44 -9.78
N ALA A 14 -5.20 5.11 -8.75
CA ALA A 14 -5.15 6.57 -8.71
C ALA A 14 -4.38 7.17 -9.89
N ALA A 15 -3.33 6.47 -10.36
CA ALA A 15 -2.55 6.87 -11.53
C ALA A 15 -3.36 6.80 -12.84
N GLU A 16 -4.12 5.71 -13.05
CA GLU A 16 -4.99 5.58 -14.23
C GLU A 16 -6.08 6.66 -14.26
N VAL A 17 -6.69 6.96 -13.11
CA VAL A 17 -7.72 8.01 -13.00
C VAL A 17 -7.11 9.39 -13.25
N ALA A 18 -5.96 9.70 -12.65
CA ALA A 18 -5.26 10.97 -12.87
C ALA A 18 -4.88 11.16 -14.34
N GLN A 19 -4.36 10.11 -14.98
CA GLN A 19 -3.98 10.12 -16.39
C GLN A 19 -5.19 10.34 -17.31
N ALA A 20 -6.32 9.66 -17.05
CA ALA A 20 -7.55 9.82 -17.83
C ALA A 20 -8.07 11.27 -17.76
N ILE A 21 -8.03 11.88 -16.58
CA ILE A 21 -8.39 13.28 -16.38
C ILE A 21 -7.42 14.21 -17.14
N ALA A 22 -6.11 13.95 -17.06
CA ALA A 22 -5.11 14.76 -17.75
C ALA A 22 -5.27 14.72 -19.27
N VAL A 23 -5.52 13.54 -19.86
CA VAL A 23 -5.80 13.39 -21.30
C VAL A 23 -7.03 14.19 -21.71
N ALA A 24 -8.11 14.13 -20.92
CA ALA A 24 -9.32 14.90 -21.20
C ALA A 24 -9.04 16.41 -21.18
N CYS A 25 -8.30 16.91 -20.20
CA CYS A 25 -7.95 18.33 -20.11
C CYS A 25 -7.04 18.80 -21.24
N GLN A 26 -6.03 18.01 -21.61
CA GLN A 26 -5.14 18.31 -22.71
C GLN A 26 -5.90 18.39 -24.04
N SER A 27 -6.90 17.52 -24.26
CA SER A 27 -7.74 17.58 -25.46
C SER A 27 -8.60 18.84 -25.57
N LEU A 28 -8.82 19.53 -24.44
CA LEU A 28 -9.51 20.83 -24.36
C LEU A 28 -8.54 22.03 -24.37
N GLY A 29 -7.22 21.79 -24.53
CA GLY A 29 -6.20 22.85 -24.54
C GLY A 29 -5.81 23.36 -23.15
N HIS A 30 -6.03 22.56 -22.10
CA HIS A 30 -5.65 22.90 -20.74
C HIS A 30 -4.50 22.04 -20.23
N ASP A 31 -3.52 22.68 -19.59
CA ASP A 31 -2.47 21.96 -18.86
C ASP A 31 -3.06 21.25 -17.62
N CYS A 32 -2.60 20.03 -17.37
CA CYS A 32 -2.98 19.24 -16.22
C CYS A 32 -1.74 18.63 -15.55
N VAL A 33 -1.63 18.82 -14.23
CA VAL A 33 -0.65 18.12 -13.40
C VAL A 33 -1.33 16.91 -12.78
N GLU A 34 -0.75 15.73 -12.97
CA GLU A 34 -1.22 14.49 -12.37
C GLU A 34 -0.69 14.40 -10.93
N MET A 35 -1.58 14.18 -9.98
CA MET A 35 -1.23 14.01 -8.56
C MET A 35 -2.05 12.85 -7.98
N PRO A 36 -1.70 11.60 -8.30
CA PRO A 36 -2.33 10.44 -7.66
C PRO A 36 -2.23 10.57 -6.13
N LEU A 37 -3.31 10.24 -5.43
CA LEU A 37 -3.39 10.27 -3.98
C LEU A 37 -3.71 8.88 -3.44
N ALA A 38 -3.41 8.67 -2.16
CA ALA A 38 -3.85 7.53 -1.39
C ALA A 38 -4.25 7.98 0.02
N ASP A 39 -5.22 7.31 0.61
CA ASP A 39 -5.77 7.56 1.94
C ASP A 39 -4.99 6.87 3.07
N GLY A 40 -3.89 6.17 2.74
CA GLY A 40 -3.16 5.33 3.67
C GLY A 40 -3.63 3.87 3.69
N GLY A 41 -4.48 3.45 2.74
CA GLY A 41 -4.78 2.05 2.47
C GLY A 41 -3.83 1.41 1.45
N GLU A 42 -4.29 0.31 0.85
CA GLU A 42 -3.61 -0.40 -0.25
C GLU A 42 -3.20 0.55 -1.40
N GLY A 43 -1.99 0.41 -1.92
CA GLY A 43 -1.53 1.20 -3.08
C GLY A 43 -0.94 2.57 -2.72
N THR A 44 -0.79 2.88 -1.43
CA THR A 44 -0.09 4.08 -0.94
C THR A 44 1.38 4.10 -1.40
N LEU A 45 2.08 2.97 -1.39
CA LEU A 45 3.45 2.78 -1.87
C LEU A 45 3.57 3.09 -3.37
N GLN A 46 2.57 2.69 -4.16
CA GLN A 46 2.53 2.96 -5.60
C GLN A 46 2.40 4.46 -5.85
N VAL A 47 1.46 5.12 -5.15
CA VAL A 47 1.24 6.56 -5.24
C VAL A 47 2.47 7.36 -4.82
N LEU A 48 3.13 6.97 -3.73
CA LEU A 48 4.31 7.69 -3.24
C LEU A 48 5.55 7.51 -4.14
N GLY A 49 5.59 6.44 -4.95
CA GLY A 49 6.65 6.19 -5.93
C GLY A 49 8.07 6.00 -5.35
N GLY A 50 9.00 5.53 -6.17
CA GLY A 50 10.38 5.27 -5.75
C GLY A 50 10.66 3.81 -5.36
N PRO A 51 11.92 3.49 -5.00
CA PRO A 51 12.36 2.10 -4.87
C PRO A 51 11.74 1.44 -3.63
N ASN A 52 11.11 0.29 -3.85
CA ASN A 52 10.63 -0.57 -2.78
C ASN A 52 11.70 -1.59 -2.39
N ARG A 53 11.65 -2.00 -1.12
CA ARG A 53 12.32 -3.18 -0.58
C ARG A 53 11.30 -4.30 -0.50
N THR A 54 11.80 -5.53 -0.49
CA THR A 54 10.96 -6.73 -0.38
C THR A 54 11.52 -7.61 0.73
N SER A 55 10.63 -8.06 1.61
CA SER A 55 10.98 -8.93 2.73
C SER A 55 10.06 -10.14 2.78
N GLN A 56 10.58 -11.29 3.21
CA GLN A 56 9.74 -12.43 3.57
C GLN A 56 9.30 -12.27 5.01
N VAL A 57 7.99 -12.32 5.23
CA VAL A 57 7.37 -12.17 6.55
C VAL A 57 6.29 -13.23 6.75
N GLU A 58 5.81 -13.37 7.97
CA GLU A 58 4.67 -14.23 8.28
C GLU A 58 3.37 -13.60 7.77
N GLY A 59 2.67 -14.31 6.88
CA GLY A 59 1.35 -13.92 6.38
C GLY A 59 0.25 -14.13 7.42
N PRO A 60 -1.00 -13.71 7.13
CA PRO A 60 -2.07 -13.67 8.13
C PRO A 60 -2.34 -15.01 8.81
N LEU A 61 -2.28 -16.11 8.07
CA LEU A 61 -2.55 -17.47 8.56
C LEU A 61 -1.26 -18.29 8.78
N GLY A 62 -0.14 -17.63 9.04
CA GLY A 62 1.16 -18.26 9.34
C GLY A 62 1.97 -18.73 8.12
N LEU A 63 1.42 -18.61 6.91
CA LEU A 63 2.15 -18.91 5.66
C LEU A 63 3.05 -17.74 5.27
N PRO A 64 4.26 -17.96 4.73
CA PRO A 64 5.14 -16.86 4.30
C PRO A 64 4.49 -15.94 3.25
N ALA A 65 4.66 -14.64 3.44
CA ALA A 65 4.24 -13.60 2.52
C ALA A 65 5.45 -12.77 2.07
N THR A 66 5.49 -12.45 0.78
CA THR A 66 6.49 -11.54 0.20
C THR A 66 5.93 -10.12 0.24
N ALA A 67 6.38 -9.32 1.20
CA ALA A 67 5.84 -8.00 1.44
C ALA A 67 6.74 -6.90 0.89
N GLN A 68 6.16 -5.97 0.13
CA GLN A 68 6.84 -4.75 -0.29
C GLN A 68 6.67 -3.65 0.75
N TRP A 69 7.72 -2.87 0.95
CA TRP A 69 7.72 -1.69 1.81
C TRP A 69 8.81 -0.72 1.37
N ARG A 70 8.88 0.47 1.95
CA ARG A 70 9.87 1.47 1.56
C ARG A 70 10.61 2.00 2.76
N LEU A 71 11.92 2.20 2.60
CA LEU A 71 12.73 3.03 3.48
C LEU A 71 13.35 4.14 2.63
N HIS A 72 13.01 5.39 2.94
CA HIS A 72 13.59 6.56 2.30
C HIS A 72 14.12 7.50 3.39
N ASP A 73 15.42 7.80 3.32
CA ASP A 73 16.18 8.42 4.39
C ASP A 73 15.97 7.67 5.72
N ALA A 74 15.33 8.33 6.69
CA ALA A 74 14.98 7.75 7.99
C ALA A 74 13.47 7.50 8.14
N THR A 75 12.71 7.50 7.05
CA THR A 75 11.26 7.25 7.07
C THR A 75 10.93 5.93 6.38
N ALA A 76 10.34 5.00 7.12
CA ALA A 76 9.76 3.79 6.56
C ALA A 76 8.27 3.98 6.27
N ILE A 77 7.80 3.39 5.17
CA ILE A 77 6.39 3.31 4.79
C ILE A 77 6.05 1.83 4.65
N ILE A 78 5.09 1.37 5.44
CA ILE A 78 4.66 -0.02 5.52
C ILE A 78 3.16 -0.06 5.25
N GLU A 79 2.74 -0.79 4.22
CA GLU A 79 1.35 -1.16 4.03
C GLU A 79 1.07 -2.48 4.72
N MET A 80 0.22 -2.49 5.74
CA MET A 80 -0.10 -3.73 6.45
C MET A 80 -0.68 -4.77 5.49
N ALA A 81 -1.39 -4.36 4.43
CA ALA A 81 -1.98 -5.28 3.45
C ALA A 81 -0.94 -6.18 2.76
N GLN A 82 0.33 -5.75 2.70
CA GLN A 82 1.42 -6.52 2.09
C GLN A 82 1.87 -7.70 2.96
N ALA A 83 1.61 -7.65 4.26
CA ALA A 83 1.99 -8.71 5.22
C ALA A 83 0.79 -9.38 5.89
N SER A 84 -0.26 -8.61 6.17
CA SER A 84 -1.44 -8.98 6.96
C SER A 84 -2.76 -8.71 6.20
N GLY A 85 -2.72 -8.66 4.87
CA GLY A 85 -3.85 -8.28 4.03
C GLY A 85 -4.79 -9.41 3.61
N LEU A 86 -6.06 -9.05 3.37
CA LEU A 86 -7.13 -9.97 2.96
C LEU A 86 -6.84 -10.68 1.63
N GLN A 87 -6.13 -10.02 0.71
CA GLN A 87 -5.77 -10.62 -0.57
C GLN A 87 -4.74 -11.76 -0.43
N LEU A 88 -3.93 -11.77 0.64
CA LEU A 88 -2.94 -12.82 0.89
C LEU A 88 -3.58 -14.17 1.25
N VAL A 89 -4.83 -14.14 1.70
CA VAL A 89 -5.61 -15.33 2.08
C VAL A 89 -6.70 -15.66 1.06
N GLY A 90 -6.63 -15.11 -0.15
CA GLY A 90 -7.62 -15.38 -1.20
C GLY A 90 -8.93 -14.60 -1.05
N GLY A 91 -8.92 -13.46 -0.36
CA GLY A 91 -10.11 -12.63 -0.18
C GLY A 91 -11.00 -13.11 0.97
N ALA A 92 -12.25 -12.68 0.97
CA ALA A 92 -13.20 -13.01 2.04
C ALA A 92 -13.51 -14.51 2.15
N GLU A 93 -13.43 -15.26 1.04
CA GLU A 93 -13.75 -16.69 1.03
C GLU A 93 -12.67 -17.56 1.68
N GLY A 94 -11.40 -17.14 1.61
CA GLY A 94 -10.28 -17.87 2.21
C GLY A 94 -9.80 -17.31 3.55
N ASN A 95 -10.47 -16.28 4.08
CA ASN A 95 -10.08 -15.65 5.33
C ASN A 95 -10.67 -16.35 6.57
N ASP A 96 -9.87 -16.41 7.63
CA ASP A 96 -10.33 -16.69 8.99
C ASP A 96 -9.84 -15.54 9.89
N ALA A 97 -10.69 -14.55 10.12
CA ALA A 97 -10.33 -13.33 10.84
C ALA A 97 -9.94 -13.57 12.30
N VAL A 98 -10.42 -14.68 12.91
CA VAL A 98 -10.11 -15.02 14.31
C VAL A 98 -8.70 -15.60 14.43
N LEU A 99 -8.26 -16.34 13.42
CA LEU A 99 -6.91 -16.91 13.37
C LEU A 99 -5.88 -15.98 12.71
N ALA A 100 -6.34 -15.02 11.91
CA ALA A 100 -5.46 -14.12 11.18
C ALA A 100 -4.67 -13.19 12.12
N SER A 101 -3.36 -13.06 11.86
CA SER A 101 -2.37 -12.40 12.71
C SER A 101 -1.66 -11.23 12.03
N THR A 102 -1.29 -10.23 12.82
CA THR A 102 -0.48 -9.05 12.40
C THR A 102 1.03 -9.22 12.54
N VAL A 103 1.52 -10.40 12.93
CA VAL A 103 2.95 -10.67 13.17
C VAL A 103 3.84 -10.21 12.00
N GLY A 104 3.47 -10.48 10.75
CA GLY A 104 4.25 -10.05 9.59
C GLY A 104 4.38 -8.53 9.45
N THR A 105 3.35 -7.78 9.82
CA THR A 105 3.44 -6.31 9.85
C THR A 105 4.45 -5.86 10.91
N GLY A 106 4.47 -6.50 12.08
CA GLY A 106 5.48 -6.29 13.12
C GLY A 106 6.90 -6.59 12.63
N GLN A 107 7.09 -7.68 11.91
CA GLN A 107 8.40 -8.05 11.33
C GLN A 107 8.94 -6.97 10.36
N LEU A 108 8.07 -6.34 9.56
CA LEU A 108 8.47 -5.21 8.71
C LEU A 108 8.88 -3.98 9.53
N ILE A 109 8.18 -3.71 10.64
CA ILE A 109 8.51 -2.61 11.56
C ILE A 109 9.89 -2.87 12.19
N ASP A 110 10.13 -4.09 12.66
CA ASP A 110 11.42 -4.48 13.24
C ASP A 110 12.56 -4.35 12.23
N GLU A 111 12.35 -4.80 10.98
CA GLU A 111 13.35 -4.64 9.93
C GLU A 111 13.61 -3.15 9.60
N ALA A 112 12.57 -2.33 9.54
CA ALA A 112 12.71 -0.90 9.34
C ALA A 112 13.53 -0.22 10.46
N LEU A 113 13.27 -0.58 11.72
CA LEU A 113 14.02 -0.09 12.87
C LEU A 113 15.49 -0.53 12.80
N ALA A 114 15.74 -1.80 12.48
CA ALA A 114 17.10 -2.35 12.33
C ALA A 114 17.91 -1.63 11.24
N LEU A 115 17.23 -1.11 10.22
CA LEU A 115 17.83 -0.35 9.11
C LEU A 115 17.90 1.16 9.37
N GLY A 116 17.57 1.61 10.58
CA GLY A 116 17.75 2.99 11.01
C GLY A 116 16.57 3.92 10.74
N ALA A 117 15.37 3.38 10.48
CA ALA A 117 14.17 4.21 10.43
C ALA A 117 13.97 4.94 11.77
N ARG A 118 13.75 6.25 11.69
CA ARG A 118 13.40 7.13 12.84
C ARG A 118 11.93 7.55 12.82
N ARG A 119 11.28 7.38 11.67
CA ARG A 119 9.85 7.58 11.48
C ARG A 119 9.30 6.37 10.73
N ILE A 120 8.18 5.85 11.16
CA ILE A 120 7.48 4.76 10.49
C ILE A 120 6.05 5.21 10.25
N ILE A 121 5.62 5.14 8.99
CA ILE A 121 4.24 5.38 8.57
C ILE A 121 3.66 4.01 8.26
N VAL A 122 2.66 3.61 9.05
CA VAL A 122 1.93 2.36 8.85
C VAL A 122 0.57 2.68 8.24
N CYS A 123 0.35 2.12 7.06
CA CYS A 123 -0.85 2.23 6.26
C CYS A 123 -1.78 1.05 6.59
N VAL A 124 -2.87 1.35 7.30
CA VAL A 124 -3.77 0.36 7.90
C VAL A 124 -5.05 0.28 7.07
N GLY A 125 -5.10 -0.62 6.11
CA GLY A 125 -6.28 -0.85 5.28
C GLY A 125 -6.18 -2.17 4.54
N GLY A 126 -7.34 -2.80 4.27
CA GLY A 126 -7.39 -4.09 3.56
C GLY A 126 -6.86 -5.27 4.38
N SER A 127 -6.95 -5.22 5.72
CA SER A 127 -6.49 -6.28 6.61
C SER A 127 -7.30 -7.57 6.47
N ALA A 128 -6.66 -8.70 6.75
CA ALA A 128 -7.31 -9.99 7.00
C ALA A 128 -7.71 -10.15 8.49
N THR A 129 -7.15 -9.32 9.37
CA THR A 129 -7.04 -9.55 10.82
C THR A 129 -7.98 -8.66 11.64
N THR A 130 -8.21 -9.07 12.89
CA THR A 130 -8.96 -8.32 13.93
C THR A 130 -8.27 -8.32 15.31
N ASP A 131 -6.99 -8.68 15.36
CA ASP A 131 -6.16 -8.85 16.57
C ASP A 131 -5.58 -7.54 17.13
#